data_AF-A0A6I3KMC4-F1
#
_entry.id   AF-A0A6I3KMC4-F1
#
_cell.length_a   1.000
_cell.length_b   1.000
_cell.length_c   1.000
_cell.angle_alpha   90.00
_cell.angle_beta   90.00
_cell.angle_gamma   90.00
#
_symmetry.space_group_name_H-M   'P 1'
#
loop_
_entity.id
_entity.type
_entity.pdbx_description
1 polymer ?
#
loop_
_entity_poly.entity_id
_entity_poly.type
_entity_poly.pdbx_seq_one_letter_code
_entity_poly.pdbx_strand_id
1 'polypeptide(L)'
;MAPDPFTAVLPALAALGAIASIATINWTAQERTPERSRARRKAGTALRDLETCCLGLQEIFRRFQRNPRLFAGEGAPASSPLKFGVHGPRVATDSARLFQQLINDVASMLVLASQNAFDVMSAVEDGEINAPEEVFFGFGEQQERLNKLIQMRATLKASVDTGAEVALRLTELVRELKKHRPD
;
A
#
# COMPACT_ATOMS: atom_id res chain seq x y z
N MET A 1 -10.43 5.27 -25.88
CA MET A 1 -9.30 5.88 -25.14
C MET A 1 -8.39 4.77 -24.69
N ALA A 2 -7.07 4.94 -24.77
CA ALA A 2 -6.15 3.95 -24.20
C ALA A 2 -6.16 4.06 -22.67
N PRO A 3 -6.10 2.94 -21.93
CA PRO A 3 -6.11 2.98 -20.48
C PRO A 3 -4.82 3.59 -19.94
N ASP A 4 -4.97 4.49 -18.98
CA ASP A 4 -3.89 5.23 -18.34
C ASP A 4 -3.24 4.35 -17.25
N PRO A 5 -1.92 4.09 -17.26
CA PRO A 5 -1.27 3.30 -16.22
C PRO A 5 -1.40 3.88 -14.81
N PHE A 6 -1.68 5.17 -14.67
CA PHE A 6 -1.99 5.76 -13.37
C PHE A 6 -3.24 5.17 -12.74
N THR A 7 -4.16 4.63 -13.54
CA THR A 7 -5.35 3.91 -13.05
C THR A 7 -4.99 2.62 -12.30
N ALA A 8 -3.77 2.08 -12.50
CA ALA A 8 -3.22 0.95 -11.74
C ALA A 8 -2.28 1.41 -10.63
N VAL A 9 -1.31 2.28 -10.96
CA VAL A 9 -0.20 2.60 -10.07
C VAL A 9 -0.64 3.47 -8.89
N LEU A 10 -1.51 4.47 -9.11
CA LEU A 10 -1.96 5.33 -8.01
C LEU A 10 -2.79 4.55 -6.96
N PRO A 11 -3.77 3.70 -7.34
CA PRO A 11 -4.47 2.87 -6.35
C PRO A 11 -3.54 1.88 -5.64
N ALA A 12 -2.53 1.32 -6.31
CA ALA A 12 -1.54 0.45 -5.67
C ALA A 12 -0.70 1.19 -4.61
N LEU A 13 -0.27 2.43 -4.91
CA LEU A 13 0.41 3.29 -3.94
C LEU A 13 -0.52 3.68 -2.79
N ALA A 14 -1.79 3.97 -3.08
CA ALA A 14 -2.79 4.27 -2.05
C ALA A 14 -3.01 3.07 -1.12
N ALA A 15 -3.01 1.84 -1.65
CA ALA A 15 -3.08 0.63 -0.84
C ALA A 15 -1.88 0.49 0.11
N LEU A 16 -0.66 0.79 -0.35
CA LEU A 16 0.51 0.87 0.53
C LEU A 16 0.38 1.98 1.56
N GLY A 17 -0.15 3.15 1.17
CA GLY A 17 -0.39 4.27 2.06
C GLY A 17 -1.38 3.94 3.18
N ALA A 18 -2.42 3.16 2.87
CA ALA A 18 -3.38 2.70 3.87
C ALA A 18 -2.75 1.73 4.90
N ILE A 19 -1.74 0.95 4.51
CA ILE A 19 -0.99 0.12 5.45
C ILE A 19 0.00 0.98 6.24
N ALA A 20 0.68 1.93 5.58
CA ALA A 20 1.64 2.82 6.21
C ALA A 20 0.98 3.76 7.24
N SER A 21 -0.31 4.06 7.11
CA SER A 21 -1.05 4.89 8.07
C SER A 21 -1.22 4.26 9.46
N ILE A 22 -0.83 2.99 9.66
CA ILE A 22 -0.68 2.40 10.99
C ILE A 22 0.25 3.25 11.88
N ALA A 23 1.15 4.03 11.27
CA ALA A 23 1.98 5.02 11.96
C ALA A 23 1.19 6.08 12.74
N THR A 24 -0.06 6.36 12.35
CA THR A 24 -0.85 7.46 12.94
C THR A 24 -1.62 7.04 14.20
N ILE A 25 -1.38 5.84 14.75
CA ILE A 25 -1.98 5.43 16.00
C ILE A 25 -1.51 6.42 17.08
N ASN A 26 -2.45 7.24 17.55
CA ASN A 26 -2.17 8.24 18.56
C ASN A 26 -1.95 7.53 19.89
N TRP A 27 -0.70 7.48 20.35
CA TRP A 27 -0.35 7.05 21.70
C TRP A 27 -1.06 7.88 22.80
N THR A 28 -1.55 9.07 22.46
CA THR A 28 -2.39 9.92 23.31
C THR A 28 -3.87 9.49 23.38
N ALA A 29 -4.34 8.60 22.50
CA ALA A 29 -5.71 8.09 22.51
C ALA A 29 -5.97 7.04 23.61
N GLN A 30 -4.94 6.69 24.39
CA GLN A 30 -5.06 5.89 25.61
C GLN A 30 -5.93 6.57 26.68
N GLU A 31 -6.16 7.89 26.57
CA GLU A 31 -7.14 8.60 27.38
C GLU A 31 -8.55 8.54 26.78
N ARG A 32 -9.31 7.52 27.19
CA ARG A 32 -10.77 7.50 27.34
C ARG A 32 -11.61 7.96 26.14
N THR A 33 -12.06 7.00 25.32
CA THR A 33 -13.36 7.13 24.63
C THR A 33 -14.20 5.85 24.85
N PRO A 34 -15.25 5.89 25.69
CA PRO A 34 -16.01 4.69 26.12
C PRO A 34 -16.96 4.09 25.06
N GLU A 35 -16.98 4.61 23.82
CA GLU A 35 -17.88 4.16 22.73
C GLU A 35 -17.13 3.78 21.44
N ARG A 36 -15.93 3.20 21.53
CA ARG A 36 -15.27 2.69 20.32
C ARG A 36 -15.91 1.38 19.85
N SER A 37 -16.05 1.27 18.53
CA SER A 37 -16.45 0.04 17.85
C SER A 37 -15.36 -1.00 18.11
N ARG A 38 -15.57 -1.92 19.05
CA ARG A 38 -14.63 -3.03 19.30
C ARG A 38 -14.30 -3.74 18.00
N ALA A 39 -13.02 -4.09 17.81
CA ALA A 39 -12.59 -4.84 16.64
C ALA A 39 -13.50 -6.06 16.43
N ARG A 40 -14.13 -6.15 15.26
CA ARG A 40 -15.07 -7.23 14.93
C ARG A 40 -14.33 -8.55 14.62
N ARG A 41 -13.02 -8.48 14.36
CA ARG A 41 -12.13 -9.58 14.00
C ARG A 41 -10.98 -9.70 15.00
N LYS A 42 -10.55 -10.94 15.28
CA LYS A 42 -9.40 -11.24 16.15
C LYS A 42 -8.12 -10.63 15.57
N ALA A 43 -7.29 -9.99 16.40
CA ALA A 43 -6.01 -9.39 15.98
C ALA A 43 -5.12 -10.33 15.15
N GLY A 44 -5.05 -11.61 15.54
CA GLY A 44 -4.28 -12.62 14.81
C GLY A 44 -4.73 -12.84 13.36
N THR A 45 -6.04 -12.78 13.10
CA THR A 45 -6.59 -12.89 11.74
C THR A 45 -6.32 -11.61 10.96
N ALA A 46 -6.56 -10.44 11.58
CA ALA A 46 -6.31 -9.15 10.94
C ALA A 46 -4.84 -9.00 10.49
N LEU A 47 -3.87 -9.37 11.34
CA LEU A 47 -2.44 -9.35 11.00
C LEU A 47 -2.07 -10.34 9.88
N ARG A 48 -2.67 -11.54 9.87
CA ARG A 48 -2.45 -12.53 8.80
C ARG A 48 -3.00 -12.04 7.46
N ASP A 49 -4.20 -11.45 7.48
CA ASP A 49 -4.84 -10.91 6.29
C ASP A 49 -4.06 -9.67 5.78
N LEU A 50 -3.56 -8.84 6.70
CA LEU A 50 -2.70 -7.70 6.37
C LEU A 50 -1.37 -8.13 5.75
N GLU A 51 -0.69 -9.14 6.31
CA GLU A 51 0.52 -9.71 5.69
C GLU A 51 0.24 -10.22 4.28
N THR A 52 -0.91 -10.88 4.09
CA THR A 52 -1.35 -11.35 2.77
C THR A 52 -1.55 -10.18 1.80
N CYS A 53 -2.12 -9.06 2.25
CA CYS A 53 -2.21 -7.83 1.44
C CYS A 53 -0.82 -7.30 1.06
N CYS A 54 0.13 -7.26 2.00
CA CYS A 54 1.49 -6.80 1.70
C CYS A 54 2.17 -7.68 0.64
N LEU A 55 2.03 -9.01 0.75
CA LEU A 55 2.56 -9.96 -0.24
C LEU A 55 1.88 -9.82 -1.60
N GLY A 56 0.56 -9.59 -1.62
CA GLY A 56 -0.19 -9.30 -2.84
C GLY A 56 0.31 -8.03 -3.53
N LEU A 57 0.52 -6.96 -2.76
CA LEU A 57 1.08 -5.71 -3.26
C LEU A 57 2.51 -5.87 -3.77
N GLN A 58 3.37 -6.63 -3.10
CA GLN A 58 4.71 -6.94 -3.61
C GLN A 58 4.65 -7.61 -4.99
N GLU A 59 3.74 -8.58 -5.18
CA GLU A 59 3.60 -9.24 -6.47
C GLU A 59 3.04 -8.29 -7.54
N ILE A 60 2.10 -7.42 -7.20
CA ILE A 60 1.60 -6.37 -8.11
C ILE A 60 2.75 -5.45 -8.56
N PHE A 61 3.56 -4.93 -7.63
CA PHE A 61 4.68 -4.06 -7.97
C PHE A 61 5.76 -4.80 -8.78
N ARG A 62 6.05 -6.07 -8.46
CA ARG A 62 6.93 -6.92 -9.28
C ARG A 62 6.40 -7.07 -10.70
N ARG A 63 5.09 -7.22 -10.88
CA ARG A 63 4.46 -7.30 -12.21
C ARG A 63 4.50 -5.96 -12.95
N PHE A 64 4.38 -4.83 -12.26
CA PHE A 64 4.62 -3.51 -12.87
C PHE A 64 6.06 -3.39 -13.39
N GLN A 65 7.05 -3.78 -12.57
CA GLN A 65 8.47 -3.75 -12.96
C GLN A 65 8.80 -4.68 -14.13
N ARG A 66 8.14 -5.84 -14.22
CA ARG A 66 8.27 -6.77 -15.36
C ARG A 66 7.61 -6.27 -16.64
N ASN A 67 6.71 -5.29 -16.55
CA ASN A 67 5.97 -4.72 -17.67
C ASN A 67 6.16 -3.20 -17.76
N PRO A 68 7.41 -2.71 -17.90
CA PRO A 68 7.72 -1.29 -17.78
C PRO A 68 7.07 -0.45 -18.89
N ARG A 69 6.92 -0.99 -20.10
CA ARG A 69 6.19 -0.35 -21.21
C ARG A 69 4.75 0.02 -20.86
N LEU A 70 4.12 -0.77 -20.00
CA LEU A 70 2.75 -0.54 -19.56
C LEU A 70 2.72 0.33 -18.32
N PHE A 71 3.54 0.02 -17.30
CA PHE A 71 3.33 0.57 -15.95
C PHE A 71 4.46 1.44 -15.40
N ALA A 72 5.62 1.52 -16.06
CA ALA A 72 6.76 2.33 -15.62
C ALA A 72 7.14 3.45 -16.63
N GLY A 73 6.57 3.38 -17.85
CA GLY A 73 6.94 4.22 -18.98
C GLY A 73 8.29 3.77 -19.58
N GLU A 74 8.31 3.44 -20.87
CA GLU A 74 9.55 3.43 -21.65
C GLU A 74 9.52 4.62 -22.63
N GLY A 75 10.64 5.34 -22.76
CA GLY A 75 10.78 6.52 -23.62
C GLY A 75 10.40 7.86 -22.97
N ALA A 76 10.12 8.89 -23.77
CA ALA A 76 9.76 10.24 -23.31
C ALA A 76 8.60 10.34 -22.26
N PRO A 77 7.59 9.44 -22.20
CA PRO A 77 6.58 9.46 -21.14
C PRO A 77 7.09 8.94 -19.79
N ALA A 78 8.23 8.24 -19.73
CA ALA A 78 8.83 7.75 -18.49
C ALA A 78 9.32 8.88 -17.57
N SER A 79 9.63 10.06 -18.12
CA SER A 79 10.00 11.26 -17.37
C SER A 79 8.80 12.16 -17.03
N SER A 80 7.59 11.78 -17.44
CA SER A 80 6.40 12.57 -17.16
C SER A 80 5.99 12.41 -15.69
N PRO A 81 5.72 13.53 -14.99
CA PRO A 81 5.25 13.48 -13.61
C PRO A 81 3.90 12.74 -13.47
N LEU A 82 3.64 12.10 -12.32
CA LEU A 82 2.33 11.52 -11.98
C LEU A 82 1.21 12.57 -12.13
N LYS A 83 0.48 12.59 -13.25
CA LYS A 83 -0.71 13.45 -13.43
C LYS A 83 -1.73 12.81 -14.38
N PHE A 84 -3.02 12.94 -14.04
CA PHE A 84 -4.12 12.49 -14.91
C PHE A 84 -4.09 13.26 -16.25
N GLY A 85 -4.39 12.56 -17.35
CA GLY A 85 -4.63 13.18 -18.65
C GLY A 85 -3.40 13.47 -19.51
N VAL A 86 -2.19 13.06 -19.10
CA VAL A 86 -1.06 12.91 -20.06
C VAL A 86 -1.23 11.56 -20.72
N HIS A 87 -1.53 11.56 -22.01
CA HIS A 87 -1.74 10.34 -22.77
C HIS A 87 -0.49 9.46 -22.74
N GLY A 88 -0.45 8.50 -21.81
CA GLY A 88 0.51 7.40 -21.85
C GLY A 88 0.40 6.64 -23.19
N PRO A 89 1.46 5.93 -23.60
CA PRO A 89 1.45 5.15 -24.84
C PRO A 89 0.24 4.21 -24.83
N ARG A 90 -0.41 4.04 -26.00
CA ARG A 90 -1.59 3.18 -26.09
C ARG A 90 -1.23 1.76 -25.66
N VAL A 91 -1.99 1.20 -24.72
CA VAL A 91 -1.89 -0.23 -24.41
C VAL A 91 -2.27 -1.02 -25.66
N ALA A 92 -1.34 -1.84 -26.16
CA ALA A 92 -1.60 -2.71 -27.30
C ALA A 92 -2.70 -3.72 -26.97
N THR A 93 -3.44 -4.19 -27.99
CA THR A 93 -4.49 -5.20 -27.84
C THR A 93 -4.00 -6.44 -27.10
N ASP A 94 -2.76 -6.86 -27.36
CA ASP A 94 -2.15 -8.05 -26.78
C ASP A 94 -1.87 -7.89 -25.28
N SER A 95 -1.71 -6.64 -24.83
CA SER A 95 -1.46 -6.27 -23.44
C SER A 95 -2.73 -5.91 -22.67
N ALA A 96 -3.88 -5.79 -23.33
CA ALA A 96 -5.13 -5.33 -22.72
C ALA A 96 -5.64 -6.29 -21.63
N ARG A 97 -5.54 -7.61 -21.88
CA ARG A 97 -5.95 -8.63 -20.91
C ARG A 97 -5.11 -8.58 -19.64
N LEU A 98 -3.78 -8.49 -19.79
CA LEU A 98 -2.86 -8.35 -18.66
C LEU A 98 -3.14 -7.08 -17.87
N PHE A 99 -3.36 -5.96 -18.58
CA PHE A 99 -3.69 -4.69 -17.94
C PHE A 99 -4.96 -4.80 -17.10
N GLN A 100 -6.04 -5.34 -17.67
CA GLN A 100 -7.31 -5.51 -16.97
C GLN A 100 -7.18 -6.43 -15.74
N GLN A 101 -6.42 -7.52 -15.85
CA GLN A 101 -6.14 -8.40 -14.70
C GLN A 101 -5.44 -7.65 -13.58
N LEU A 102 -4.39 -6.88 -13.89
CA LEU A 102 -3.68 -6.08 -12.89
C LEU A 102 -4.55 -4.99 -12.25
N ILE A 103 -5.43 -4.34 -13.02
CA ILE A 103 -6.40 -3.40 -12.45
C ILE A 103 -7.31 -4.08 -11.43
N ASN A 104 -7.82 -5.26 -11.74
CA ASN A 104 -8.69 -6.00 -10.83
C ASN A 104 -7.93 -6.45 -9.56
N ASP A 105 -6.70 -6.92 -9.72
CA ASP A 105 -5.83 -7.30 -8.60
C ASP A 105 -5.59 -6.08 -7.67
N VAL A 106 -5.26 -4.93 -8.25
CA VAL A 106 -5.03 -3.68 -7.52
C VAL A 106 -6.30 -3.20 -6.81
N ALA A 107 -7.45 -3.19 -7.50
CA ALA A 107 -8.72 -2.75 -6.91
C ALA A 107 -9.10 -3.59 -5.70
N SER A 108 -8.91 -4.91 -5.80
CA SER A 108 -9.13 -5.85 -4.69
C SER A 108 -8.18 -5.57 -3.53
N MET A 109 -6.89 -5.36 -3.82
CA MET A 109 -5.88 -5.07 -2.79
C MET A 109 -6.09 -3.74 -2.10
N LEU A 110 -6.53 -2.70 -2.81
CA LEU A 110 -6.82 -1.40 -2.19
C LEU A 110 -7.87 -1.53 -1.09
N VAL A 111 -8.99 -2.19 -1.39
CA VAL A 111 -10.08 -2.36 -0.41
C VAL A 111 -9.63 -3.22 0.77
N LEU A 112 -9.00 -4.37 0.49
CA LEU A 112 -8.58 -5.31 1.54
C LEU A 112 -7.47 -4.71 2.42
N ALA A 113 -6.49 -4.01 1.83
CA ALA A 113 -5.42 -3.36 2.58
C ALA A 113 -5.97 -2.30 3.55
N SER A 114 -6.89 -1.44 3.11
CA SER A 114 -7.50 -0.42 3.97
C SER A 114 -8.29 -1.04 5.13
N GLN A 115 -9.10 -2.07 4.86
CA GLN A 115 -9.87 -2.75 5.90
C GLN A 115 -8.97 -3.45 6.92
N ASN A 116 -7.98 -4.20 6.45
CA ASN A 116 -7.10 -4.96 7.34
C ASN A 116 -6.16 -4.04 8.13
N ALA A 117 -5.71 -2.93 7.55
CA ALA A 117 -4.92 -1.93 8.26
C ALA A 117 -5.75 -1.29 9.39
N PHE A 118 -7.00 -0.92 9.11
CA PHE A 118 -7.91 -0.38 10.13
C PHE A 118 -8.14 -1.38 11.28
N ASP A 119 -8.40 -2.65 10.97
CA ASP A 119 -8.59 -3.66 12.01
C ASP A 119 -7.33 -3.89 12.86
N VAL A 120 -6.14 -3.80 12.26
CA VAL A 120 -4.88 -3.84 13.01
C VAL A 120 -4.70 -2.59 13.88
N MET A 121 -5.04 -1.40 13.38
CA MET A 121 -5.01 -0.17 14.19
C MET A 121 -5.94 -0.29 15.40
N SER A 122 -7.17 -0.79 15.21
CA SER A 122 -8.10 -1.04 16.32
C SER A 122 -7.55 -2.06 17.32
N ALA A 123 -6.93 -3.15 16.84
CA ALA A 123 -6.32 -4.16 17.71
C ALA A 123 -5.15 -3.62 18.56
N VAL A 124 -4.35 -2.69 18.00
CA VAL A 124 -3.30 -2.00 18.76
C VAL A 124 -3.92 -1.08 19.83
N GLU A 125 -4.93 -0.29 19.47
CA GLU A 125 -5.63 0.60 20.41
C GLU A 125 -6.35 -0.16 21.54
N ASP A 126 -6.92 -1.33 21.22
CA ASP A 126 -7.58 -2.23 22.18
C ASP A 126 -6.56 -2.99 23.07
N GLY A 127 -5.25 -2.86 22.81
CA GLY A 127 -4.19 -3.52 23.56
C GLY A 127 -3.99 -5.01 23.21
N GLU A 128 -4.66 -5.52 22.17
CA GLU A 128 -4.44 -6.88 21.66
C GLU A 128 -3.09 -7.03 20.95
N ILE A 129 -2.46 -5.92 20.54
CA ILE A 129 -1.11 -5.88 19.97
C ILE A 129 -0.33 -4.84 20.76
N ASN A 130 0.73 -5.26 21.46
CA ASN A 130 1.56 -4.40 22.29
C ASN A 130 2.99 -4.34 21.73
N ALA A 131 3.15 -3.60 20.64
CA ALA A 131 4.43 -3.39 19.98
C ALA A 131 5.12 -2.11 20.49
N PRO A 132 6.45 -2.04 20.45
CA PRO A 132 7.17 -0.84 20.85
C PRO A 132 7.08 0.27 19.77
N GLU A 133 7.23 1.54 20.17
CA GLU A 133 7.06 2.72 19.32
C GLU A 133 7.90 2.67 18.02
N GLU A 134 9.09 2.06 18.09
CA GLU A 134 10.01 1.94 16.96
C GLU A 134 9.40 1.20 15.77
N VAL A 135 8.51 0.23 16.01
CA VAL A 135 7.81 -0.47 14.93
C VAL A 135 6.90 0.50 14.18
N PHE A 136 6.19 1.39 14.89
CA PHE A 136 5.29 2.38 14.30
C PHE A 136 6.04 3.51 13.61
N PHE A 137 7.21 3.93 14.12
CA PHE A 137 8.10 4.83 13.39
C PHE A 137 8.53 4.24 12.04
N GLY A 138 8.75 2.92 11.97
CA GLY A 138 9.01 2.22 10.70
C GLY A 138 7.87 2.38 9.68
N PHE A 139 6.61 2.28 10.12
CA PHE A 139 5.45 2.57 9.26
C PHE A 139 5.43 4.04 8.83
N GLY A 140 5.75 4.96 9.74
CA GLY A 140 5.79 6.40 9.48
C GLY A 140 6.84 6.78 8.45
N GLU A 141 8.01 6.14 8.50
CA GLU A 141 9.05 6.31 7.48
C GLU A 141 8.53 5.89 6.09
N GLN A 142 7.81 4.77 5.99
CA GLN A 142 7.25 4.34 4.71
C GLN A 142 6.14 5.29 4.22
N GLN A 143 5.31 5.81 5.12
CA GLN A 143 4.30 6.82 4.78
C GLN A 143 4.96 8.09 4.22
N GLU A 144 6.03 8.56 4.84
CA GLU A 144 6.78 9.72 4.38
C GLU A 144 7.42 9.50 3.00
N ARG A 145 7.97 8.30 2.76
CA ARG A 145 8.49 7.93 1.43
C ARG A 145 7.41 7.98 0.36
N LEU A 146 6.19 7.51 0.65
CA LEU A 146 5.05 7.59 -0.27
C LEU A 146 4.59 9.03 -0.50
N ASN A 147 4.52 9.84 0.55
CA ASN A 147 4.17 11.27 0.45
C ASN A 147 5.14 12.03 -0.46
N LYS A 148 6.44 11.75 -0.35
CA LYS A 148 7.48 12.37 -1.20
C LYS A 148 7.25 12.10 -2.69
N LEU A 149 6.75 10.92 -3.06
CA LEU A 149 6.42 10.62 -4.47
C LEU A 149 5.37 11.59 -5.03
N ILE A 150 4.35 11.90 -4.22
CA ILE A 150 3.26 12.81 -4.61
C ILE A 150 3.76 14.25 -4.63
N GLN A 151 4.44 14.69 -3.56
CA GLN A 151 4.93 16.06 -3.41
C GLN A 151 5.94 16.43 -4.50
N MET A 152 6.90 15.53 -4.80
CA MET A 152 7.92 15.75 -5.82
C MET A 152 7.43 15.48 -7.24
N ARG A 153 6.15 15.10 -7.39
CA ARG A 153 5.56 14.67 -8.67
C ARG A 153 6.47 13.66 -9.37
N ALA A 154 6.80 12.59 -8.65
CA ALA A 154 7.71 11.56 -9.12
C ALA A 154 7.31 11.02 -10.50
N THR A 155 8.27 10.46 -11.21
CA THR A 155 7.98 9.77 -12.47
C THR A 155 7.25 8.46 -12.21
N LEU A 156 6.60 7.93 -13.25
CA LEU A 156 5.93 6.63 -13.16
C LEU A 156 6.90 5.51 -12.77
N LYS A 157 8.11 5.49 -13.36
CA LYS A 157 9.18 4.55 -12.98
C LYS A 157 9.60 4.68 -11.52
N ALA A 158 9.91 5.90 -11.07
CA ALA A 158 10.32 6.13 -9.68
C ALA A 158 9.22 5.71 -8.69
N SER A 159 7.95 5.90 -9.07
CA SER A 159 6.79 5.52 -8.28
C SER A 159 6.65 4.00 -8.15
N VAL A 160 6.82 3.27 -9.25
CA VAL A 160 6.79 1.80 -9.24
C VAL A 160 7.96 1.22 -8.45
N ASP A 161 9.17 1.72 -8.67
CA ASP A 161 10.37 1.21 -7.99
C ASP A 161 10.31 1.49 -6.48
N THR A 162 9.93 2.71 -6.09
CA THR A 162 9.75 3.05 -4.67
C THR A 162 8.62 2.26 -4.03
N GLY A 163 7.50 2.07 -4.72
CA GLY A 163 6.38 1.28 -4.22
C GLY A 163 6.76 -0.19 -3.98
N ALA A 164 7.59 -0.78 -4.84
CA ALA A 164 8.11 -2.13 -4.65
C ALA A 164 8.95 -2.25 -3.36
N GLU A 165 9.83 -1.28 -3.11
CA GLU A 165 10.64 -1.23 -1.89
C GLU A 165 9.79 -1.01 -0.64
N VAL A 166 8.81 -0.10 -0.70
CA VAL A 166 7.88 0.16 0.41
C VAL A 166 7.07 -1.09 0.73
N ALA A 167 6.57 -1.82 -0.27
CA ALA A 167 5.84 -3.07 -0.07
C ALA A 167 6.66 -4.13 0.69
N LEU A 168 7.96 -4.26 0.37
CA LEU A 168 8.88 -5.13 1.08
C LEU A 168 9.02 -4.72 2.55
N ARG A 169 9.31 -3.43 2.81
CA ARG A 169 9.48 -2.90 4.16
C ARG A 169 8.22 -3.02 5.02
N LEU A 170 7.05 -2.70 4.47
CA LEU A 170 5.78 -2.87 5.16
C LEU A 170 5.52 -4.34 5.53
N THR A 171 5.95 -5.28 4.69
CA THR A 171 5.83 -6.72 5.01
C THR A 171 6.69 -7.11 6.20
N GLU A 172 7.91 -6.59 6.27
CA GLU A 172 8.81 -6.81 7.41
C GLU A 172 8.21 -6.24 8.70
N LEU A 173 7.65 -5.04 8.64
CA LEU A 173 7.00 -4.38 9.79
C LEU A 173 5.74 -5.11 10.26
N VAL A 174 4.89 -5.59 9.34
CA VAL A 174 3.72 -6.40 9.71
C VAL A 174 4.13 -7.73 10.34
N ARG A 175 5.20 -8.36 9.84
CA ARG A 175 5.78 -9.56 10.48
C ARG A 175 6.33 -9.27 11.86
N GLU A 176 6.89 -8.09 12.06
CA GLU A 176 7.35 -7.65 13.38
C GLU A 176 6.17 -7.47 14.33
N LEU A 177 5.10 -6.77 13.92
CA LEU A 177 3.88 -6.60 14.72
C LEU A 177 3.29 -7.94 15.19
N LYS A 178 3.35 -8.99 14.36
CA LYS A 178 2.87 -10.33 14.73
C LYS A 178 3.58 -10.95 15.93
N LYS A 179 4.81 -10.53 16.23
CA LYS A 179 5.59 -11.04 17.38
C LYS A 179 5.14 -10.40 18.71
N HIS A 180 4.40 -9.30 18.64
CA HIS A 180 3.99 -8.48 19.78
C HIS A 180 2.53 -8.71 20.19
N ARG A 181 1.97 -9.86 19.82
CA ARG A 181 0.66 -10.30 20.29
C ARG A 181 0.83 -11.10 21.59
N PRO A 182 0.12 -10.77 22.68
CA PRO A 182 0.07 -11.63 23.85
C PRO A 182 -0.59 -12.98 23.48
N ASP A 183 -0.14 -14.06 24.12
CA ASP A 183 -0.67 -15.42 23.92
C ASP A 183 -2.17 -15.54 24.25
#